data_AF-A0A7Y3DCU2-F1
#
_entry.id   AF-A0A7Y3DCU2-F1
#
_cell.length_a   1.000
_cell.length_b   1.000
_cell.length_c   1.000
_cell.angle_alpha   90.00
_cell.angle_beta   90.00
_cell.angle_gamma   90.00
#
_symmetry.space_group_name_H-M   'P 1'
#
loop_
_entity.id
_entity.type
_entity.pdbx_description
1 polymer ?
#
loop_
_entity_poly.entity_id
_entity_poly.type
_entity_poly.pdbx_seq_one_letter_code
_entity_poly.pdbx_strand_id
1 'polypeptide(L)'
;VVLQLALWSTAGLGVLALAVADAWRTRAPAAIVLLLWVFGVFVLASLLNWSVNVRSILPLVPAAAVLAARRIARRRSTTGRSGLPLAAGLAASAALSLSVAHADSLLAASARDAARTLVTEYRRPGRMPWFQGHWGFQYYAEALGAKPLHRGAALPRNAFFLVPRNNSYLWPIDAPIVELRRFRGPTWCATMNADVGGGFYSSIWGPMPFAFGEAPPETYVVHESPRRRPRRLFPSGP
;
A
#
# COMPACT_ATOMS: atom_id res chain seq x y z
N VAL A 1 2.66 3.61 -16.43
CA VAL A 1 2.29 2.28 -15.87
C VAL A 1 2.96 1.12 -16.60
N VAL A 2 2.70 0.87 -17.89
CA VAL A 2 3.23 -0.32 -18.61
C VAL A 2 4.75 -0.49 -18.51
N LEU A 3 5.52 0.58 -18.72
CA LEU A 3 6.99 0.54 -18.63
C LEU A 3 7.49 0.13 -17.24
N GLN A 4 6.89 0.68 -16.18
CA GLN A 4 7.27 0.36 -14.80
C GLN A 4 6.90 -1.08 -14.46
N LEU A 5 5.72 -1.53 -14.88
CA LEU A 5 5.31 -2.92 -14.72
C LEU A 5 6.29 -3.87 -15.42
N ALA A 6 6.65 -3.59 -16.68
CA ALA A 6 7.63 -4.37 -17.42
C ALA A 6 9.00 -4.41 -16.71
N LEU A 7 9.45 -3.28 -16.15
CA LEU A 7 10.67 -3.21 -15.36
C LEU A 7 10.61 -4.11 -14.12
N TRP A 8 9.53 -4.05 -13.35
CA TRP A 8 9.33 -4.87 -12.15
C TRP A 8 9.25 -6.37 -12.48
N SER A 9 8.47 -6.73 -13.49
CA SER A 9 8.35 -8.11 -13.96
C SER A 9 9.70 -8.64 -14.45
N THR A 10 10.47 -7.83 -15.19
CA THR A 10 11.80 -8.22 -15.67
C THR A 10 12.78 -8.40 -14.51
N ALA A 11 12.73 -7.54 -13.49
CA ALA A 11 13.55 -7.69 -12.29
C ALA A 11 13.23 -8.98 -11.54
N GLY A 12 11.94 -9.28 -11.32
CA GLY A 12 11.49 -10.52 -10.69
C GLY A 12 11.89 -11.77 -11.46
N LEU A 13 11.60 -11.81 -12.77
CA LEU A 13 12.01 -12.90 -13.66
C LEU A 13 13.54 -13.04 -13.73
N GLY A 14 14.27 -11.93 -13.64
CA GLY A 14 15.72 -11.91 -13.59
C GLY A 14 16.30 -12.64 -12.36
N VAL A 15 15.68 -12.49 -11.20
CA VAL A 15 16.09 -13.24 -9.98
C VAL A 15 15.87 -14.74 -10.16
N LEU A 16 14.72 -15.14 -10.72
CA LEU A 16 14.44 -16.54 -11.02
C LEU A 16 15.42 -17.11 -12.05
N ALA A 17 15.68 -16.37 -13.13
CA ALA A 17 16.65 -16.75 -14.16
C ALA A 17 18.07 -16.86 -13.61
N LEU A 18 18.47 -15.99 -12.66
CA LEU A 18 19.75 -16.09 -11.97
C LEU A 18 19.86 -17.39 -11.14
N ALA A 19 18.80 -17.76 -10.43
CA ALA A 19 18.77 -19.00 -9.64
C ALA A 19 18.88 -20.24 -10.55
N VAL A 20 18.10 -20.26 -11.64
CA VAL A 20 18.12 -21.34 -12.65
C VAL A 20 19.50 -21.45 -13.30
N ALA A 21 20.10 -20.33 -13.72
CA ALA A 21 21.42 -20.32 -14.33
C ALA A 21 22.53 -20.76 -13.36
N ASP A 22 22.45 -20.42 -12.06
CA ASP A 22 23.40 -20.87 -11.04
C ASP A 22 23.30 -22.39 -10.84
N ALA A 23 22.08 -22.93 -10.75
CA ALA A 23 21.82 -24.36 -10.61
C ALA A 23 22.27 -25.16 -11.84
N TRP A 24 21.95 -24.70 -13.06
CA TRP A 24 22.34 -25.37 -14.29
C TRP A 24 23.86 -25.40 -14.50
N ARG A 25 24.57 -24.33 -14.15
CA ARG A 25 26.02 -24.24 -14.35
C ARG A 25 26.82 -25.02 -13.32
N THR A 26 26.46 -24.91 -12.05
CA THR A 26 27.26 -25.50 -10.96
C THR A 26 26.83 -26.93 -10.64
N ARG A 27 25.54 -27.25 -10.83
CA ARG A 27 24.88 -28.50 -10.40
C ARG A 27 25.18 -28.90 -8.95
N ALA A 28 25.58 -27.93 -8.12
CA ALA A 28 25.94 -28.17 -6.73
C ALA A 28 24.68 -28.22 -5.85
N PRO A 29 24.66 -29.04 -4.77
CA PRO A 29 23.52 -29.10 -3.85
C PRO A 29 23.10 -27.72 -3.33
N ALA A 30 24.07 -26.86 -3.00
CA ALA A 30 23.80 -25.50 -2.53
C ALA A 30 23.09 -24.62 -3.58
N ALA A 31 23.35 -24.81 -4.87
CA ALA A 31 22.66 -24.07 -5.92
C ALA A 31 21.23 -24.56 -6.14
N ILE A 32 20.99 -25.86 -5.98
CA ILE A 32 19.64 -26.45 -6.00
C ILE A 32 18.82 -25.92 -4.82
N VAL A 33 19.41 -25.83 -3.62
CA VAL A 33 18.75 -25.22 -2.45
C VAL A 33 18.34 -23.77 -2.73
N LEU A 34 19.22 -22.96 -3.32
CA LEU A 34 18.88 -21.57 -3.68
C LEU A 34 17.77 -21.50 -4.73
N LEU A 35 17.77 -22.39 -5.72
CA LEU A 35 16.70 -22.47 -6.72
C LEU A 35 15.36 -22.83 -6.07
N LEU A 36 15.31 -23.87 -5.24
CA LEU A 36 14.10 -24.28 -4.53
C LEU A 36 13.62 -23.20 -3.57
N TRP A 37 14.53 -22.50 -2.90
CA TRP A 37 14.20 -21.36 -2.05
C TRP A 37 13.52 -20.25 -2.86
N VAL A 38 14.19 -19.76 -3.92
CA VAL A 38 13.63 -18.71 -4.78
C VAL A 38 12.28 -19.12 -5.32
N PHE A 39 12.19 -20.31 -5.91
CA PHE A 39 10.95 -20.83 -6.49
C PHE A 39 9.84 -20.99 -5.44
N GLY A 40 10.15 -21.51 -4.26
CA GLY A 40 9.20 -21.66 -3.17
C GLY A 40 8.61 -20.33 -2.71
N VAL A 41 9.40 -19.27 -2.64
CA VAL A 41 8.89 -17.92 -2.30
C VAL A 41 7.98 -17.38 -3.42
N PHE A 42 8.29 -17.63 -4.70
CA PHE A 42 7.40 -17.26 -5.80
C PHE A 42 6.04 -17.97 -5.72
N VAL A 43 6.05 -19.28 -5.44
CA VAL A 43 4.83 -20.07 -5.23
C VAL A 43 4.03 -19.55 -4.03
N LEU A 44 4.70 -19.32 -2.89
CA LEU A 44 4.07 -18.77 -1.70
C LEU A 44 3.43 -17.41 -1.98
N ALA A 45 4.19 -16.48 -2.56
CA ALA A 45 3.75 -15.11 -2.79
C ALA A 45 2.64 -15.01 -3.84
N SER A 46 2.65 -15.86 -4.87
CA SER A 46 1.75 -15.73 -6.03
C SER A 46 0.54 -16.66 -5.98
N LEU A 47 0.65 -17.83 -5.34
CA LEU A 47 -0.39 -18.86 -5.35
C LEU A 47 -1.05 -19.08 -3.99
N LEU A 48 -0.29 -18.96 -2.90
CA LEU A 48 -0.80 -19.28 -1.56
C LEU A 48 -1.29 -18.04 -0.80
N ASN A 49 -0.76 -16.87 -1.11
CA ASN A 49 -1.20 -15.63 -0.49
C ASN A 49 -2.43 -15.06 -1.17
N TRP A 50 -3.43 -14.69 -0.36
CA TRP A 50 -4.68 -14.08 -0.83
C TRP A 50 -4.47 -12.70 -1.47
N SER A 51 -3.36 -12.02 -1.16
CA SER A 51 -2.89 -10.83 -1.86
C SER A 51 -1.37 -10.82 -1.91
N VAL A 52 -0.78 -10.38 -3.02
CA VAL A 52 0.67 -10.21 -3.13
C VAL A 52 1.06 -8.91 -2.42
N ASN A 53 2.10 -8.95 -1.59
CA ASN A 53 2.65 -7.77 -0.92
C ASN A 53 4.16 -7.92 -0.71
N VAL A 54 4.84 -6.81 -0.45
CA VAL A 54 6.31 -6.82 -0.30
C VAL A 54 6.78 -7.67 0.88
N ARG A 55 5.98 -7.75 1.97
CA ARG A 55 6.31 -8.60 3.13
C ARG A 55 6.47 -10.08 2.75
N SER A 56 5.67 -10.54 1.80
CA SER A 56 5.70 -11.93 1.31
C SER A 56 6.98 -12.28 0.56
N ILE A 57 7.71 -11.26 0.10
CA ILE A 57 8.94 -11.41 -0.69
C ILE A 57 10.19 -11.23 0.20
N LEU A 58 10.06 -10.75 1.45
CA LEU A 58 11.21 -10.62 2.37
C LEU A 58 12.03 -11.91 2.53
N PRO A 59 11.42 -13.11 2.60
CA PRO A 59 12.19 -14.37 2.65
C PRO A 59 13.05 -14.63 1.40
N LEU A 60 12.79 -13.97 0.27
CA LEU A 60 13.59 -14.07 -0.96
C LEU A 60 14.94 -13.35 -0.84
N VAL A 61 15.01 -12.28 -0.02
CA VAL A 61 16.13 -11.34 0.00
C VAL A 61 17.48 -12.04 0.26
N PRO A 62 17.63 -12.94 1.26
CA PRO A 62 18.90 -13.61 1.51
C PRO A 62 19.36 -14.47 0.31
N ALA A 63 18.45 -15.25 -0.28
CA ALA A 63 18.76 -16.10 -1.43
C ALA A 63 19.18 -15.27 -2.65
N ALA A 64 18.45 -14.18 -2.94
CA ALA A 64 18.77 -13.25 -4.01
C ALA A 64 20.15 -12.57 -3.78
N ALA A 65 20.45 -12.18 -2.53
CA ALA A 65 21.74 -11.58 -2.18
C ALA A 65 22.92 -12.55 -2.41
N VAL A 66 22.78 -13.82 -2.00
CA VAL A 66 23.79 -14.86 -2.24
C VAL A 66 23.99 -15.10 -3.74
N LEU A 67 22.90 -15.20 -4.51
CA LEU A 67 22.97 -15.37 -5.97
C LEU A 67 23.66 -14.16 -6.65
N ALA A 68 23.33 -12.94 -6.24
CA ALA A 68 23.97 -11.73 -6.73
C ALA A 68 25.47 -11.70 -6.40
N ALA A 69 25.84 -12.01 -5.14
CA ALA A 69 27.23 -12.08 -4.70
C ALA A 69 28.04 -13.10 -5.51
N ARG A 70 27.51 -14.32 -5.71
CA ARG A 70 28.12 -15.36 -6.56
C ARG A 70 28.32 -14.87 -8.00
N ARG A 71 27.32 -14.18 -8.57
CA ARG A 71 27.39 -13.64 -9.93
C ARG A 71 28.46 -12.55 -10.05
N ILE A 72 28.57 -11.66 -9.07
CA ILE A 72 29.55 -10.57 -9.03
C ILE A 72 30.97 -11.14 -8.87
N ALA A 73 31.18 -12.07 -7.93
CA ALA A 73 32.48 -12.70 -7.68
C ALA A 73 33.04 -13.36 -8.95
N ARG A 74 32.22 -14.13 -9.67
CA ARG A 74 32.61 -14.77 -10.95
C ARG A 74 32.92 -13.79 -12.07
N ARG A 75 32.27 -12.61 -12.10
CA ARG A 75 32.57 -11.56 -13.09
C ARG A 75 33.87 -10.84 -12.75
N ARG A 76 34.16 -10.60 -11.47
CA ARG A 76 35.43 -9.98 -11.04
C ARG A 76 36.63 -10.87 -11.31
N SER A 77 36.54 -12.17 -11.02
CA SER A 77 37.62 -13.13 -11.28
C SER A 77 37.98 -13.26 -12.77
N THR A 78 37.04 -12.92 -13.68
CA THR A 78 37.23 -13.04 -15.13
C THR A 78 37.59 -11.73 -15.82
N THR A 79 37.30 -10.56 -15.24
CA THR A 79 37.42 -9.27 -15.97
C THR A 79 38.19 -8.17 -15.24
N GLY A 80 38.73 -8.41 -14.03
CA GLY A 80 39.56 -7.43 -13.31
C GLY A 80 38.87 -6.08 -13.03
N ARG A 81 37.53 -6.01 -13.13
CA ARG A 81 36.76 -4.76 -13.07
C ARG A 81 36.80 -4.11 -11.68
N SER A 82 36.87 -2.77 -11.67
CA SER A 82 36.83 -1.91 -10.48
C SER A 82 35.57 -2.11 -9.64
N GLY A 83 35.61 -1.70 -8.37
CA GLY A 83 34.48 -1.78 -7.42
C GLY A 83 33.33 -0.81 -7.70
N LEU A 84 33.56 0.18 -8.56
CA LEU A 84 32.64 1.27 -8.91
C LEU A 84 31.22 0.84 -9.32
N PRO A 85 30.99 -0.12 -10.24
CA PRO A 85 29.62 -0.51 -10.62
C PRO A 85 28.81 -1.13 -9.47
N LEU A 86 29.48 -1.81 -8.53
CA LEU A 86 28.82 -2.34 -7.34
C LEU A 86 28.42 -1.18 -6.40
N ALA A 87 29.35 -0.26 -6.14
CA ALA A 87 29.07 0.92 -5.32
C ALA A 87 27.93 1.76 -5.92
N ALA A 88 27.94 1.98 -7.24
CA ALA A 88 26.87 2.68 -7.94
C ALA A 88 25.52 1.97 -7.82
N GLY A 89 25.49 0.63 -7.96
CA GLY A 89 24.26 -0.15 -7.79
C GLY A 89 23.72 -0.09 -6.36
N LEU A 90 24.58 -0.14 -5.35
CA LEU A 90 24.20 0.00 -3.94
C LEU A 90 23.70 1.41 -3.64
N ALA A 91 24.38 2.44 -4.12
CA ALA A 91 23.96 3.83 -3.98
C ALA A 91 22.61 4.09 -4.63
N ALA A 92 22.39 3.58 -5.85
CA ALA A 92 21.09 3.65 -6.53
C ALA A 92 19.98 2.92 -5.74
N SER A 93 20.28 1.74 -5.19
CA SER A 93 19.33 0.97 -4.37
C SER A 93 18.99 1.70 -3.06
N ALA A 94 19.97 2.33 -2.42
CA ALA A 94 19.77 3.12 -1.21
C ALA A 94 18.93 4.37 -1.50
N ALA A 95 19.25 5.12 -2.56
CA ALA A 95 18.48 6.29 -2.98
C ALA A 95 17.03 5.93 -3.30
N LEU A 96 16.82 4.81 -4.00
CA LEU A 96 15.49 4.27 -4.30
C LEU A 96 14.73 3.92 -3.01
N SER A 97 15.37 3.19 -2.09
CA SER A 97 14.76 2.77 -0.83
C SER A 97 14.35 3.95 0.05
N LEU A 98 15.23 4.96 0.16
CA LEU A 98 14.95 6.18 0.90
C LEU A 98 13.82 7.00 0.28
N SER A 99 13.77 7.05 -1.06
CA SER A 99 12.69 7.73 -1.79
C SER A 99 11.33 7.08 -1.54
N VAL A 100 11.27 5.75 -1.57
CA VAL A 100 10.05 4.98 -1.30
C VAL A 100 9.65 5.13 0.17
N ALA A 101 10.59 5.04 1.10
CA ALA A 101 10.33 5.25 2.53
C ALA A 101 9.81 6.66 2.82
N HIS A 102 10.37 7.68 2.15
CA HIS A 102 9.88 9.04 2.26
C HIS A 102 8.45 9.19 1.73
N ALA A 103 8.16 8.65 0.54
CA ALA A 103 6.81 8.65 -0.02
C ALA A 103 5.78 7.97 0.89
N ASP A 104 6.15 6.81 1.45
CA ASP A 104 5.31 6.09 2.41
C ASP A 104 5.07 6.89 3.69
N SER A 105 6.10 7.57 4.20
CA SER A 105 5.96 8.45 5.36
C SER A 105 5.02 9.63 5.10
N LEU A 106 4.99 10.17 3.88
CA LEU A 106 4.07 11.24 3.49
C LEU A 106 2.63 10.74 3.41
N LEU A 107 2.41 9.52 2.91
CA LEU A 107 1.10 8.88 2.93
C LEU A 107 0.62 8.68 4.37
N ALA A 108 1.47 8.13 5.24
CA ALA A 108 1.13 7.95 6.65
C ALA A 108 0.84 9.29 7.37
N ALA A 109 1.62 10.33 7.07
CA ALA A 109 1.41 11.68 7.62
C ALA A 109 0.06 12.26 7.18
N SER A 110 -0.32 12.09 5.90
CA SER A 110 -1.60 12.58 5.40
C SER A 110 -2.80 12.00 6.16
N ALA A 111 -2.76 10.71 6.53
CA ALA A 111 -3.81 10.07 7.31
C ALA A 111 -3.87 10.60 8.74
N ARG A 112 -2.71 10.84 9.36
CA ARG A 112 -2.60 11.48 10.68
C ARG A 112 -3.18 12.89 10.67
N ASP A 113 -2.81 13.68 9.67
CA ASP A 113 -3.19 15.08 9.56
C ASP A 113 -4.69 15.21 9.23
N ALA A 114 -5.21 14.31 8.39
CA ALA A 114 -6.64 14.19 8.11
C ALA A 114 -7.45 13.86 9.36
N ALA A 115 -7.03 12.85 10.14
CA ALA A 115 -7.70 12.49 11.38
C ALA A 115 -7.70 13.66 12.38
N ARG A 116 -6.54 14.29 12.61
CA ARG A 116 -6.41 15.43 13.52
C ARG A 116 -7.29 16.60 13.11
N THR A 117 -7.31 16.94 11.83
CA THR A 117 -8.09 18.07 11.32
C THR A 117 -9.58 17.78 11.38
N LEU A 118 -10.01 16.69 10.74
CA LEU A 118 -11.43 16.39 10.56
C LEU A 118 -12.12 16.01 11.87
N VAL A 119 -11.50 15.18 12.71
CA VAL A 119 -12.13 14.78 13.99
C VAL A 119 -12.27 15.98 14.90
N THR A 120 -11.27 16.85 14.98
CA THR A 120 -11.34 18.06 15.82
C THR A 120 -12.43 19.01 15.34
N GLU A 121 -12.51 19.26 14.04
CA GLU A 121 -13.49 20.20 13.46
C GLU A 121 -14.93 19.71 13.55
N TYR A 122 -15.15 18.42 13.31
CA TYR A 122 -16.49 17.83 13.28
C TYR A 122 -16.97 17.33 14.65
N ARG A 123 -16.13 17.41 15.68
CA ARG A 123 -16.52 17.14 17.06
C ARG A 123 -17.28 18.33 17.62
N ARG A 124 -18.55 18.11 17.99
CA ARG A 124 -19.39 19.10 18.67
C ARG A 124 -20.08 18.50 19.90
N PRO A 125 -20.50 19.32 20.88
CA PRO A 125 -21.34 18.84 21.97
C PRO A 125 -22.57 18.08 21.43
N GLY A 126 -22.74 16.83 21.84
CA GLY A 126 -23.84 15.97 21.37
C GLY A 126 -23.74 15.45 19.92
N ARG A 127 -22.66 15.75 19.19
CA ARG A 127 -22.37 15.19 17.85
C ARG A 127 -20.95 14.66 17.79
N MET A 128 -20.82 13.34 17.94
CA MET A 128 -19.53 12.64 17.79
C MET A 128 -19.27 12.36 16.32
N PRO A 129 -18.05 12.59 15.80
CA PRO A 129 -17.68 12.10 14.48
C PRO A 129 -17.52 10.58 14.51
N TRP A 130 -17.93 9.95 13.42
CA TRP A 130 -17.72 8.54 13.15
C TRP A 130 -16.92 8.39 11.87
N PHE A 131 -16.31 7.23 11.63
CA PHE A 131 -15.48 7.06 10.46
C PHE A 131 -15.61 5.68 9.80
N GLN A 132 -15.28 5.63 8.51
CA GLN A 132 -14.86 4.40 7.83
C GLN A 132 -13.35 4.44 7.59
N GLY A 133 -12.79 3.30 7.17
CA GLY A 133 -11.38 3.16 6.90
C GLY A 133 -10.61 2.62 8.11
N HIS A 134 -9.55 1.89 7.81
CA HIS A 134 -8.61 1.33 8.77
C HIS A 134 -7.25 2.05 8.68
N TRP A 135 -6.17 1.29 8.90
CA TRP A 135 -4.78 1.74 8.88
C TRP A 135 -4.52 2.88 9.87
N GLY A 136 -3.55 3.75 9.58
CA GLY A 136 -3.17 4.86 10.46
C GLY A 136 -4.33 5.82 10.75
N PHE A 137 -5.26 6.02 9.81
CA PHE A 137 -6.40 6.91 10.02
C PHE A 137 -7.26 6.46 11.20
N GLN A 138 -7.58 5.17 11.30
CA GLN A 138 -8.31 4.60 12.44
C GLN A 138 -7.62 4.90 13.76
N TYR A 139 -6.31 4.59 13.85
CA TYR A 139 -5.54 4.80 15.08
C TYR A 139 -5.64 6.25 15.58
N TYR A 140 -5.45 7.22 14.68
CA TYR A 140 -5.51 8.63 15.06
C TYR A 140 -6.94 9.12 15.31
N ALA A 141 -7.93 8.61 14.57
CA ALA A 141 -9.33 8.99 14.76
C ALA A 141 -9.88 8.50 16.10
N GLU A 142 -9.60 7.25 16.46
CA GLU A 142 -9.99 6.65 17.75
C GLU A 142 -9.29 7.33 18.93
N ALA A 143 -8.00 7.66 18.78
CA ALA A 143 -7.26 8.42 19.80
C ALA A 143 -7.87 9.81 20.08
N LEU A 144 -8.59 10.39 19.12
CA LEU A 144 -9.32 11.66 19.25
C LEU A 144 -10.79 11.48 19.66
N GLY A 145 -11.23 10.24 19.89
CA GLY A 145 -12.57 9.88 20.37
C GLY A 145 -13.61 9.65 19.28
N ALA A 146 -13.23 9.66 18.00
CA ALA A 146 -14.13 9.26 16.92
C ALA A 146 -14.42 7.76 17.00
N LYS A 147 -15.58 7.34 16.49
CA LYS A 147 -16.02 5.94 16.57
C LYS A 147 -16.03 5.26 15.20
N PRO A 148 -15.61 3.98 15.09
CA PRO A 148 -15.68 3.25 13.84
C PRO A 148 -17.13 2.96 13.46
N LEU A 149 -17.45 3.11 12.18
CA LEU A 149 -18.67 2.55 11.61
C LEU A 149 -18.49 1.05 11.38
N HIS A 150 -19.57 0.30 11.55
CA HIS A 150 -19.60 -1.12 11.26
C HIS A 150 -20.54 -1.40 10.09
N ARG A 151 -20.08 -2.20 9.14
CA ARG A 151 -20.89 -2.61 7.99
C ARG A 151 -22.13 -3.37 8.49
N GLY A 152 -23.31 -3.00 8.00
CA GLY A 152 -24.58 -3.59 8.40
C GLY A 152 -25.22 -2.98 9.66
N ALA A 153 -24.52 -2.13 10.40
CA ALA A 153 -25.11 -1.37 11.51
C ALA A 153 -25.89 -0.16 10.99
N ALA A 154 -26.93 0.25 11.73
CA ALA A 154 -27.66 1.47 11.43
C ALA A 154 -26.75 2.71 11.61
N LEU A 155 -26.85 3.66 10.68
CA LEU A 155 -26.06 4.90 10.77
C LEU A 155 -26.43 5.70 12.03
N PRO A 156 -25.43 6.13 12.82
CA PRO A 156 -25.65 7.02 13.96
C PRO A 156 -26.38 8.29 13.54
N ARG A 157 -27.40 8.66 14.32
CA ARG A 157 -28.18 9.88 14.06
C ARG A 157 -27.40 11.10 14.50
N ASN A 158 -27.66 12.23 13.84
CA ASN A 158 -27.11 13.53 14.23
C ASN A 158 -25.57 13.51 14.30
N ALA A 159 -24.93 12.81 13.37
CA ALA A 159 -23.50 12.58 13.35
C ALA A 159 -22.89 12.94 11.98
N PHE A 160 -21.57 13.13 11.97
CA PHE A 160 -20.78 13.23 10.75
C PHE A 160 -20.01 11.94 10.53
N PHE A 161 -19.87 11.54 9.27
CA PHE A 161 -19.13 10.34 8.86
C PHE A 161 -17.91 10.75 8.03
N LEU A 162 -16.71 10.45 8.54
CA LEU A 162 -15.43 10.73 7.89
C LEU A 162 -15.00 9.50 7.10
N VAL A 163 -14.88 9.62 5.78
CA VAL A 163 -14.61 8.49 4.88
C VAL A 163 -13.39 8.79 4.02
N PRO A 164 -12.22 8.16 4.26
CA PRO A 164 -11.10 8.24 3.32
C PRO A 164 -11.47 7.55 2.00
N ARG A 165 -11.07 8.12 0.85
CA ARG A 165 -11.24 7.46 -0.45
C ARG A 165 -10.22 6.35 -0.70
N ASN A 166 -9.01 6.51 -0.17
CA ASN A 166 -7.92 5.55 -0.31
C ASN A 166 -7.69 4.81 1.01
N ASN A 167 -8.48 3.77 1.26
CA ASN A 167 -8.36 2.95 2.47
C ASN A 167 -9.04 1.58 2.27
N SER A 168 -8.85 0.68 3.22
CA SER A 168 -9.54 -0.61 3.29
C SER A 168 -10.85 -0.51 4.08
N TYR A 169 -11.72 -1.52 3.93
CA TYR A 169 -13.02 -1.62 4.61
C TYR A 169 -13.92 -0.40 4.38
N LEU A 170 -14.06 -0.01 3.12
CA LEU A 170 -14.97 1.05 2.68
C LEU A 170 -16.25 0.44 2.11
N TRP A 171 -17.37 1.13 2.25
CA TRP A 171 -18.63 0.82 1.58
C TRP A 171 -19.47 2.09 1.38
N PRO A 172 -20.37 2.12 0.38
CA PRO A 172 -21.24 3.27 0.17
C PRO A 172 -22.04 3.61 1.44
N ILE A 173 -22.03 4.89 1.83
CA ILE A 173 -22.89 5.41 2.89
C ILE A 173 -24.09 6.07 2.23
N ASP A 174 -25.29 5.66 2.63
CA ASP A 174 -26.54 6.34 2.27
C ASP A 174 -26.73 7.59 3.15
N ALA A 175 -25.88 8.59 2.91
CA ALA A 175 -25.90 9.88 3.57
C ALA A 175 -25.36 10.97 2.64
N PRO A 176 -25.94 12.19 2.67
CA PRO A 176 -25.47 13.29 1.84
C PRO A 176 -24.01 13.63 2.14
N ILE A 177 -23.23 13.83 1.08
CA ILE A 177 -21.89 14.42 1.17
C ILE A 177 -22.06 15.90 1.47
N VAL A 178 -21.41 16.38 2.52
CA VAL A 178 -21.40 17.80 2.90
C VAL A 178 -20.06 18.47 2.59
N GLU A 179 -18.98 17.69 2.53
CA GLU A 179 -17.66 18.21 2.21
C GLU A 179 -16.78 17.13 1.56
N LEU A 180 -15.89 17.58 0.66
CA LEU A 180 -14.74 16.82 0.21
C LEU A 180 -13.47 17.61 0.55
N ARG A 181 -12.58 17.00 1.33
CA ARG A 181 -11.33 17.63 1.77
C ARG A 181 -10.12 16.87 1.26
N ARG A 182 -9.10 17.60 0.85
CA ARG A 182 -7.82 17.06 0.35
C ARG A 182 -6.71 17.31 1.36
N PHE A 183 -5.86 16.31 1.53
CA PHE A 183 -4.67 16.36 2.36
C PHE A 183 -3.45 16.04 1.49
N ARG A 184 -2.35 16.74 1.77
CA ARG A 184 -1.12 16.53 1.01
C ARG A 184 -0.55 15.16 1.35
N GLY A 185 -0.40 14.33 0.33
CA GLY A 185 0.30 13.04 0.40
C GLY A 185 1.60 13.08 -0.41
N PRO A 186 2.15 11.92 -0.78
CA PRO A 186 3.25 11.89 -1.73
C PRO A 186 2.80 12.39 -3.10
N THR A 187 3.71 13.00 -3.88
CA THR A 187 3.37 13.67 -5.15
C THR A 187 3.98 13.02 -6.39
N TRP A 188 5.06 12.25 -6.25
CA TRP A 188 5.85 11.75 -7.39
C TRP A 188 6.19 10.25 -7.31
N CYS A 189 5.92 9.62 -6.16
CA CYS A 189 6.11 8.20 -5.89
C CYS A 189 5.01 7.76 -4.93
N ALA A 190 4.26 6.69 -5.23
CA ALA A 190 3.20 6.20 -4.34
C ALA A 190 3.39 4.72 -3.99
N THR A 191 3.18 4.40 -2.70
CA THR A 191 3.24 3.03 -2.18
C THR A 191 1.87 2.36 -2.14
N MET A 192 0.79 3.09 -1.88
CA MET A 192 -0.58 2.57 -1.87
C MET A 192 -1.52 3.57 -2.54
N ASN A 193 -1.58 3.54 -3.87
CA ASN A 193 -2.49 4.39 -4.64
C ASN A 193 -2.87 3.66 -5.94
N ALA A 194 -4.17 3.37 -6.08
CA ALA A 194 -4.67 2.57 -7.19
C ALA A 194 -4.63 3.31 -8.53
N ASP A 195 -4.80 4.63 -8.53
CA ASP A 195 -4.81 5.45 -9.75
C ASP A 195 -3.45 5.41 -10.45
N VAL A 196 -2.35 5.35 -9.69
CA VAL A 196 -1.00 5.19 -10.24
C VAL A 196 -0.49 3.75 -10.26
N GLY A 197 -1.22 2.81 -9.63
CA GLY A 197 -0.91 1.39 -9.61
C GLY A 197 0.12 0.96 -8.56
N GLY A 198 0.31 1.73 -7.48
CA GLY A 198 1.17 1.37 -6.34
C GLY A 198 0.40 0.55 -5.29
N GLY A 199 0.95 -0.60 -4.90
CA GLY A 199 0.33 -1.56 -3.99
C GLY A 199 1.33 -2.29 -3.09
N PHE A 200 2.21 -1.56 -2.39
CA PHE A 200 3.30 -2.08 -1.54
C PHE A 200 2.81 -3.12 -0.53
N TYR A 201 1.67 -2.83 0.11
CA TYR A 201 1.08 -3.68 1.15
C TYR A 201 0.00 -4.62 0.63
N SER A 202 -0.50 -4.43 -0.60
CA SER A 202 -1.48 -5.31 -1.22
C SER A 202 -1.62 -5.06 -2.72
N SER A 203 -1.57 -6.14 -3.50
CA SER A 203 -1.81 -6.14 -4.94
C SER A 203 -3.22 -5.74 -5.36
N ILE A 204 -4.15 -5.62 -4.41
CA ILE A 204 -5.50 -5.12 -4.66
C ILE A 204 -5.48 -3.65 -5.09
N TRP A 205 -4.51 -2.88 -4.59
CA TRP A 205 -4.35 -1.47 -4.98
C TRP A 205 -3.66 -1.35 -6.33
N GLY A 206 -2.61 -2.13 -6.56
CA GLY A 206 -1.87 -2.02 -7.80
C GLY A 206 -0.86 -3.13 -8.00
N PRO A 207 -0.46 -3.40 -9.26
CA PRO A 207 0.42 -4.50 -9.60
C PRO A 207 1.90 -4.23 -9.27
N MET A 208 2.24 -3.00 -8.91
CA MET A 208 3.63 -2.60 -8.63
C MET A 208 3.82 -2.36 -7.13
N PRO A 209 4.97 -2.73 -6.54
CA PRO A 209 5.23 -2.48 -5.13
C PRO A 209 5.19 -0.98 -4.81
N PHE A 210 5.63 -0.14 -5.75
CA PHE A 210 5.45 1.30 -5.72
C PHE A 210 5.49 1.82 -7.15
N ALA A 211 4.91 2.99 -7.38
CA ALA A 211 4.78 3.59 -8.70
C ALA A 211 5.32 5.01 -8.71
N PHE A 212 6.12 5.35 -9.70
CA PHE A 212 6.52 6.73 -9.98
C PHE A 212 5.49 7.41 -10.88
N GLY A 213 5.21 8.67 -10.61
CA GLY A 213 4.22 9.45 -11.35
C GLY A 213 3.51 10.43 -10.45
N GLU A 214 2.71 11.32 -11.05
CA GLU A 214 1.91 12.28 -10.32
C GLU A 214 0.86 11.57 -9.47
N ALA A 215 1.09 11.55 -8.16
CA ALA A 215 0.18 10.95 -7.20
C ALA A 215 -0.84 12.00 -6.74
N PRO A 216 -2.15 11.74 -6.88
CA PRO A 216 -3.16 12.70 -6.45
C PRO A 216 -3.14 12.87 -4.92
N PRO A 217 -3.54 14.04 -4.41
CA PRO A 217 -3.71 14.25 -2.97
C PRO A 217 -4.70 13.26 -2.35
N GLU A 218 -4.46 12.94 -1.08
CA GLU A 218 -5.36 12.08 -0.32
C GLU A 218 -6.69 12.78 -0.05
N THR A 219 -7.79 12.09 -0.33
CA THR A 219 -9.12 12.69 -0.31
C THR A 219 -10.00 12.03 0.75
N TYR A 220 -10.65 12.87 1.54
CA TYR A 220 -11.57 12.49 2.61
C TYR A 220 -12.93 13.12 2.34
N VAL A 221 -13.96 12.29 2.38
CA VAL A 221 -15.34 12.70 2.19
C VAL A 221 -16.00 12.78 3.55
N VAL A 222 -16.71 13.89 3.81
CA VAL A 222 -17.53 14.06 5.00
C VAL A 222 -18.98 13.93 4.60
N HIS A 223 -19.68 13.01 5.25
CA HIS A 223 -21.13 12.88 5.14
C HIS A 223 -21.81 13.37 6.41
N GLU A 224 -23.06 13.85 6.30
CA GLU A 224 -23.90 14.14 7.46
C GLU A 224 -25.06 13.14 7.54
N SER A 225 -25.38 12.68 8.75
CA SER A 225 -26.57 11.86 9.02
C SER A 225 -27.80 12.41 8.30
N PRO A 226 -28.56 11.58 7.55
CA PRO A 226 -29.79 12.02 6.90
C PRO A 226 -30.74 12.67 7.91
N ARG A 227 -31.26 13.85 7.57
CA ARG A 227 -32.38 14.45 8.30
C ARG A 227 -33.62 13.61 7.98
N ARG A 228 -34.31 13.08 8.99
CA ARG A 228 -35.60 12.39 8.75
C ARG A 228 -36.54 13.34 8.00
N ARG A 229 -37.11 12.90 6.87
CA ARG A 229 -38.42 13.42 6.46
C ARG A 229 -39.41 13.08 7.58
N PRO A 230 -40.28 14.00 8.01
CA PRO A 230 -41.31 13.68 8.98
C PRO A 230 -42.11 12.49 8.46
N ARG A 231 -42.33 11.50 9.31
CA ARG A 231 -43.25 10.39 9.04
C ARG A 231 -44.59 11.06 8.70
N ARG A 232 -45.08 10.95 7.46
CA ARG A 232 -46.45 11.34 7.14
C ARG A 232 -47.34 10.42 7.97
N LEU A 233 -47.80 10.94 9.11
CA LEU A 233 -48.93 10.41 9.85
C LEU A 233 -50.15 10.75 9.01
N PHE A 234 -50.43 9.95 7.98
CA PHE A 234 -51.77 9.93 7.44
C PHE A 234 -52.55 8.86 8.21
N PRO A 235 -53.71 9.21 8.79
CA PRO A 235 -54.59 8.23 9.36
C PRO A 235 -55.17 7.43 8.18
N SER A 236 -55.02 6.12 8.22
CA SER A 236 -55.90 5.22 7.47
C SER A 236 -57.30 5.37 8.08
N GLY A 237 -58.08 6.28 7.52
CA GLY A 237 -59.53 6.28 7.70
C GLY A 237 -60.14 5.10 6.94
N PRO A 238 -61.29 4.58 7.41
CA PRO A 238 -61.94 3.38 6.89
C PRO A 238 -62.40 3.52 5.43
#